data_AF-A0A2V9M727-F1
#
_entry.id   AF-A0A2V9M727-F1
#
_cell.length_a   1.000
_cell.length_b   1.000
_cell.length_c   1.000
_cell.angle_alpha   90.00
_cell.angle_beta   90.00
_cell.angle_gamma   90.00
#
_symmetry.space_group_name_H-M   'P 1'
#
loop_
_entity.id
_entity.type
_entity.pdbx_description
1 polymer ?
#
loop_
_entity_poly.entity_id
_entity_poly.type
_entity_poly.pdbx_seq_one_letter_code
_entity_poly.pdbx_strand_id
1 'polypeptide(L)'
;MLRIGSMVLTEAAKRWLVWSAVVTVILALRIGCVLYDRSRPSPSRPVVQRPVEKDYLVIVPKFSIDDLESAQKLVGQTLWVKAGYQAEYFTYPASKRLTTEQSIHKFDPLEKVTVHGIIERTGSSRDREKEVLLLFQKDGKEFATQVGLFDSDEKQYQMFFDDLFYLKDPHEIYDHWNRETWAKIQAHHLEPGMTYTQVALSLGNGNLVTTGAGGTQLYQFNHRPGGEAGKTRIRFI
;
A
#
# COMPACT_ATOMS: atom_id res chain seq x y z
N MET A 1 0.01 69.18 -38.90
CA MET A 1 -1.24 68.99 -38.14
C MET A 1 -1.16 67.66 -37.40
N LEU A 2 -1.05 67.67 -36.07
CA LEU A 2 -1.43 66.53 -35.23
C LEU A 2 -1.74 67.08 -33.82
N ARG A 3 -3.02 67.27 -33.52
CA ARG A 3 -3.50 67.76 -32.22
C ARG A 3 -3.66 66.54 -31.33
N ILE A 4 -2.72 66.31 -30.42
CA ILE A 4 -2.82 65.25 -29.40
C ILE A 4 -3.93 65.67 -28.44
N GLY A 5 -5.04 64.93 -28.48
CA GLY A 5 -6.18 65.15 -27.60
C GLY A 5 -5.78 64.90 -26.14
N SER A 6 -5.97 65.91 -25.30
CA SER A 6 -5.87 65.79 -23.85
C SER A 6 -6.95 64.82 -23.35
N MET A 7 -6.51 63.65 -22.89
CA MET A 7 -7.38 62.65 -22.28
C MET A 7 -7.74 63.15 -20.88
N VAL A 8 -8.86 63.88 -20.75
CA VAL A 8 -9.43 64.28 -19.45
C VAL A 8 -9.89 63.01 -18.77
N LEU A 9 -9.15 62.58 -17.74
CA LEU A 9 -9.46 61.42 -16.93
C LEU A 9 -10.79 61.69 -16.21
N THR A 10 -11.83 60.94 -16.56
CA THR A 10 -13.15 61.08 -15.90
C THR A 10 -13.02 60.78 -14.41
N GLU A 11 -13.85 61.41 -13.57
CA GLU A 11 -13.84 61.20 -12.11
C GLU A 11 -13.95 59.71 -11.73
N ALA A 12 -14.62 58.91 -12.56
CA ALA A 12 -14.67 57.46 -12.41
C ALA A 12 -13.29 56.79 -12.60
N ALA A 13 -12.56 57.13 -13.66
CA ALA A 13 -11.22 56.58 -13.93
C ALA A 13 -10.20 56.99 -12.86
N LYS A 14 -10.30 58.21 -12.32
CA LYS A 14 -9.48 58.66 -11.18
C LYS A 14 -9.76 57.84 -9.91
N ARG A 15 -11.04 57.55 -9.62
CA ARG A 15 -11.42 56.68 -8.49
C ARG A 15 -10.92 55.25 -8.66
N TRP A 16 -11.03 54.67 -9.85
CA TRP A 16 -10.51 53.33 -10.15
C TRP A 16 -8.99 53.23 -10.00
N LEU A 17 -8.27 54.27 -10.42
CA LEU A 17 -6.81 54.34 -10.29
C LEU A 17 -6.36 54.45 -8.83
N VAL A 18 -7.10 55.19 -8.00
CA VAL A 18 -6.86 55.24 -6.55
C VAL A 18 -7.10 53.88 -5.91
N TRP A 19 -8.19 53.20 -6.27
CA TRP A 19 -8.50 51.86 -5.76
C TRP A 19 -7.45 50.81 -6.15
N SER A 20 -6.98 50.82 -7.40
CA SER A 20 -5.93 49.89 -7.84
C SER A 20 -4.61 50.13 -7.12
N ALA A 21 -4.25 51.39 -6.87
CA ALA A 21 -3.07 51.75 -6.07
C ALA A 21 -3.20 51.24 -4.63
N VAL A 22 -4.35 51.41 -3.98
CA VAL A 22 -4.60 50.92 -2.62
C VAL A 22 -4.49 49.40 -2.54
N VAL A 23 -5.12 48.66 -3.48
CA VAL A 23 -5.03 47.19 -3.52
C VAL A 23 -3.58 46.73 -3.72
N THR A 24 -2.82 47.40 -4.58
CA THR A 24 -1.41 47.08 -4.83
C THR A 24 -0.56 47.26 -3.57
N VAL A 25 -0.79 48.34 -2.82
CA VAL A 25 -0.09 48.60 -1.55
C VAL A 25 -0.43 47.54 -0.51
N ILE A 26 -1.71 47.14 -0.38
CA ILE A 26 -2.13 46.09 0.55
C ILE A 26 -1.48 44.75 0.18
N LEU A 27 -1.41 44.42 -1.11
CA LEU A 27 -0.78 43.18 -1.58
C LEU A 27 0.73 43.18 -1.30
N ALA A 28 1.41 44.31 -1.55
CA ALA A 28 2.83 44.46 -1.26
C ALA A 28 3.12 44.32 0.25
N LEU A 29 2.30 44.91 1.12
CA LEU A 29 2.38 44.75 2.57
C LEU A 29 2.19 43.30 3.02
N ARG A 30 1.21 42.60 2.44
CA ARG A 30 0.98 41.18 2.71
C ARG A 30 2.17 40.31 2.32
N ILE A 31 2.73 40.54 1.12
CA ILE A 31 3.92 39.82 0.65
C ILE A 31 5.11 40.11 1.58
N GLY A 32 5.32 41.38 1.94
CA GLY A 32 6.38 41.79 2.88
C GLY A 32 6.27 41.10 4.24
N CYS A 33 5.05 41.02 4.80
CA CYS A 33 4.82 40.30 6.06
C CYS A 33 5.12 38.80 5.93
N VAL A 34 4.69 38.15 4.85
CA VAL A 34 4.96 36.72 4.63
C VAL A 34 6.46 36.46 4.47
N LEU A 35 7.19 37.34 3.77
CA LEU A 35 8.65 37.21 3.62
C LEU A 35 9.37 37.47 4.94
N TYR A 36 8.89 38.41 5.76
CA TYR A 36 9.43 38.69 7.08
C TYR A 36 9.18 37.54 8.07
N ASP A 37 7.99 36.93 8.04
CA ASP A 37 7.69 35.75 8.86
C ASP A 37 8.52 34.54 8.42
N ARG A 38 8.82 34.40 7.11
CA ARG A 38 9.69 33.35 6.57
C ARG A 38 11.18 33.56 6.82
N SER A 39 11.64 34.80 6.96
CA SER A 39 13.04 35.10 7.24
C SER A 39 13.42 34.90 8.70
N ARG A 40 12.42 34.77 9.60
CA ARG A 40 12.66 34.30 10.96
C ARG A 40 13.14 32.85 10.88
N PRO A 41 14.34 32.52 11.40
CA PRO A 41 14.74 31.13 11.50
C PRO A 41 13.67 30.38 12.28
N SER A 42 13.06 29.38 11.65
CA SER A 42 12.16 28.49 12.36
C SER A 42 12.93 27.94 13.56
N PRO A 43 12.37 27.97 14.78
CA PRO A 43 13.03 27.31 15.91
C PRO A 43 13.33 25.89 15.46
N SER A 44 14.61 25.54 15.47
CA SER A 44 15.07 24.20 15.11
C SER A 44 14.32 23.24 16.00
N ARG A 45 13.34 22.52 15.41
CA ARG A 45 12.73 21.41 16.12
C ARG A 45 13.88 20.47 16.47
N PRO A 46 14.04 20.07 17.75
CA PRO A 46 15.03 19.08 18.08
C PRO A 46 14.79 17.90 17.13
N VAL A 47 15.82 17.56 16.35
CA VAL A 47 15.80 16.32 15.57
C VAL A 47 15.76 15.23 16.64
N VAL A 48 14.56 14.73 16.93
CA VAL A 48 14.40 13.55 17.76
C VAL A 48 15.10 12.46 16.99
N GLN A 49 16.31 12.09 17.43
CA GLN A 49 16.98 10.89 16.97
C GLN A 49 16.11 9.74 17.46
N ARG A 50 15.11 9.38 16.66
CA ARG A 50 14.30 8.20 16.93
C ARG A 50 15.25 7.01 16.75
N PRO A 51 15.28 6.06 17.69
CA PRO A 51 15.95 4.80 17.46
C PRO A 51 15.51 4.25 16.11
N VAL A 52 16.47 3.86 15.26
CA VAL A 52 16.13 3.21 13.99
C VAL A 52 15.37 1.95 14.34
N GLU A 53 14.10 1.91 13.94
CA GLU A 53 13.23 0.77 14.17
C GLU A 53 13.81 -0.43 13.42
N LYS A 54 14.13 -1.50 14.16
CA LYS A 54 14.87 -2.65 13.65
C LYS A 54 14.16 -3.33 12.48
N ASP A 55 12.83 -3.22 12.43
CA ASP A 55 12.00 -3.74 11.34
C ASP A 55 12.38 -3.13 9.98
N TYR A 56 12.90 -1.89 9.94
CA TYR A 56 13.37 -1.27 8.69
C TYR A 56 14.72 -1.82 8.21
N LEU A 57 15.46 -2.52 9.08
CA LEU A 57 16.75 -3.12 8.75
C LEU A 57 16.61 -4.57 8.27
N VAL A 58 15.41 -5.14 8.37
CA VAL A 58 15.14 -6.51 7.94
C VAL A 58 15.09 -6.59 6.43
N ILE A 59 15.93 -7.46 5.87
CA ILE A 59 15.97 -7.73 4.43
C ILE A 59 15.14 -8.98 4.17
N VAL A 60 13.94 -8.77 3.62
CA VAL A 60 13.06 -9.86 3.21
C VAL A 60 13.59 -10.47 1.91
N PRO A 61 13.89 -11.79 1.88
CA PRO A 61 14.27 -12.47 0.64
C PRO A 61 13.14 -12.37 -0.39
N LYS A 62 13.51 -11.97 -1.61
CA LYS A 62 12.57 -11.87 -2.73
C LYS A 62 12.60 -13.13 -3.58
N PHE A 63 11.47 -13.42 -4.20
CA PHE A 63 11.33 -14.52 -5.15
C PHE A 63 12.10 -14.27 -6.45
N SER A 64 12.13 -13.00 -6.92
CA SER A 64 12.76 -12.61 -8.19
C SER A 64 12.30 -13.50 -9.35
N ILE A 65 10.99 -13.68 -9.49
CA ILE A 65 10.36 -14.51 -10.53
C ILE A 65 9.73 -13.57 -11.57
N ASP A 66 10.21 -13.68 -12.80
CA ASP A 66 9.79 -12.91 -13.97
C ASP A 66 9.18 -13.79 -15.06
N ASP A 67 9.27 -15.11 -14.95
CA ASP A 67 8.73 -16.06 -15.90
C ASP A 67 8.09 -17.30 -15.25
N LEU A 68 7.35 -18.06 -16.07
CA LEU A 68 6.65 -19.26 -15.63
C LEU A 68 7.63 -20.39 -15.22
N GLU A 69 8.79 -20.48 -15.86
CA GLU A 69 9.78 -21.53 -15.57
C GLU A 69 10.39 -21.36 -14.17
N SER A 70 10.74 -20.14 -13.81
CA SER A 70 11.23 -19.77 -12.49
C SER A 70 10.15 -19.93 -11.43
N ALA A 71 8.89 -19.64 -11.78
CA ALA A 71 7.76 -19.92 -10.91
C ALA A 71 7.65 -21.42 -10.61
N GLN A 72 7.76 -22.29 -11.63
CA GLN A 72 7.68 -23.74 -11.45
C GLN A 72 8.73 -24.33 -10.49
N LYS A 73 9.87 -23.66 -10.28
CA LYS A 73 10.89 -24.07 -9.28
C LYS A 73 10.39 -23.99 -7.83
N LEU A 74 9.27 -23.29 -7.59
CA LEU A 74 8.61 -23.22 -6.28
C LEU A 74 7.77 -24.46 -5.96
N VAL A 75 7.50 -25.34 -6.93
CA VAL A 75 6.71 -26.55 -6.68
C VAL A 75 7.41 -27.42 -5.64
N GLY A 76 6.66 -27.84 -4.62
CA GLY A 76 7.13 -28.57 -3.45
C GLY A 76 7.62 -27.69 -2.29
N GLN A 77 7.76 -26.37 -2.47
CA GLN A 77 8.15 -25.46 -1.40
C GLN A 77 6.93 -25.02 -0.57
N THR A 78 7.17 -24.72 0.71
CA THR A 78 6.16 -24.10 1.59
C THR A 78 6.40 -22.60 1.64
N LEU A 79 5.40 -21.84 1.20
CA LEU A 79 5.38 -20.38 1.27
C LEU A 79 4.51 -19.92 2.44
N TRP A 80 4.74 -18.71 2.91
CA TRP A 80 3.96 -18.12 4.01
C TRP A 80 3.18 -16.92 3.52
N VAL A 81 1.89 -16.85 3.82
CA VAL A 81 1.03 -15.75 3.37
C VAL A 81 1.47 -14.44 4.02
N LYS A 82 1.80 -13.47 3.17
CA LYS A 82 2.13 -12.08 3.53
C LYS A 82 0.89 -11.19 3.43
N ALA A 83 0.15 -11.30 2.33
CA ALA A 83 -1.06 -10.50 2.07
C ALA A 83 -2.32 -11.11 2.72
N GLY A 84 -2.26 -11.38 4.03
CA GLY A 84 -3.38 -11.93 4.78
C GLY A 84 -4.65 -11.10 4.61
N TYR A 85 -5.79 -11.77 4.45
CA TYR A 85 -7.11 -11.21 4.20
C TYR A 85 -7.30 -10.34 2.93
N GLN A 86 -6.26 -10.23 2.11
CA GLN A 86 -6.31 -9.57 0.80
C GLN A 86 -6.15 -10.59 -0.32
N ALA A 87 -5.20 -11.51 -0.17
CA ALA A 87 -4.99 -12.60 -1.09
C ALA A 87 -6.21 -13.56 -1.06
N GLU A 88 -6.72 -13.84 -2.24
CA GLU A 88 -7.91 -14.67 -2.44
C GLU A 88 -7.53 -16.01 -3.06
N TYR A 89 -8.27 -17.06 -2.71
CA TYR A 89 -8.16 -18.38 -3.32
C TYR A 89 -9.54 -18.99 -3.53
N PHE A 90 -9.63 -19.92 -4.48
CA PHE A 90 -10.87 -20.56 -4.89
C PHE A 90 -10.65 -22.05 -5.12
N THR A 91 -11.72 -22.84 -5.07
CA THR A 91 -11.64 -24.29 -5.27
C THR A 91 -11.23 -24.61 -6.72
N TYR A 92 -10.33 -25.58 -6.89
CA TYR A 92 -9.84 -26.04 -8.19
C TYR A 92 -10.11 -27.55 -8.40
N PRO A 93 -10.44 -28.01 -9.62
CA PRO A 93 -10.68 -27.22 -10.83
C PRO A 93 -11.96 -26.38 -10.72
N ALA A 94 -11.89 -25.14 -11.22
CA ALA A 94 -13.04 -24.25 -11.30
C ALA A 94 -14.14 -24.89 -12.17
N SER A 95 -15.37 -24.96 -11.66
CA SER A 95 -16.51 -25.45 -12.44
C SER A 95 -16.73 -24.57 -13.69
N LYS A 96 -17.07 -25.19 -14.83
CA LYS A 96 -17.20 -24.54 -16.16
C LYS A 96 -18.16 -23.34 -16.20
N ARG A 97 -19.01 -23.16 -15.19
CA ARG A 97 -19.80 -21.95 -14.95
C ARG A 97 -19.05 -21.14 -13.89
N LEU A 98 -18.32 -20.11 -14.32
CA LEU A 98 -17.96 -18.99 -13.44
C LEU A 98 -19.25 -18.22 -13.09
N THR A 99 -20.16 -18.86 -12.36
CA THR A 99 -21.20 -18.15 -11.62
C THR A 99 -20.53 -17.62 -10.36
N THR A 100 -20.86 -16.38 -10.01
CA THR A 100 -20.43 -15.53 -8.89
C THR A 100 -20.44 -16.18 -7.48
N GLU A 101 -20.64 -17.50 -7.39
CA GLU A 101 -20.75 -18.32 -6.18
C GLU A 101 -19.63 -19.37 -6.04
N GLN A 102 -18.52 -19.26 -6.80
CA GLN A 102 -17.30 -19.93 -6.32
C GLN A 102 -16.97 -19.30 -4.97
N SER A 103 -16.78 -20.14 -3.95
CA SER A 103 -16.43 -19.69 -2.61
C SER A 103 -15.03 -19.10 -2.68
N ILE A 104 -14.97 -17.79 -2.96
CA ILE A 104 -13.75 -17.00 -2.88
C ILE A 104 -13.45 -16.90 -1.39
N HIS A 105 -12.39 -17.58 -1.01
CA HIS A 105 -11.85 -17.56 0.34
C HIS A 105 -10.69 -16.59 0.39
N LYS A 106 -10.37 -16.13 1.59
CA LYS A 106 -9.21 -15.30 1.85
C LYS A 106 -8.24 -16.06 2.71
N PHE A 107 -6.96 -15.88 2.44
CA PHE A 107 -5.93 -16.47 3.29
C PHE A 107 -5.88 -15.78 4.63
N ASP A 108 -5.59 -16.54 5.69
CA ASP A 108 -5.20 -15.95 6.96
C ASP A 108 -3.77 -15.41 6.88
N PRO A 109 -3.43 -14.35 7.62
CA PRO A 109 -2.05 -13.90 7.75
C PRO A 109 -1.15 -15.03 8.27
N LEU A 110 0.07 -15.15 7.73
CA LEU A 110 1.05 -16.19 8.11
C LEU A 110 0.58 -17.63 7.87
N GLU A 111 -0.49 -17.84 7.11
CA GLU A 111 -0.91 -19.18 6.69
C GLU A 111 0.19 -19.83 5.84
N LYS A 112 0.44 -21.12 6.08
CA LYS A 112 1.39 -21.92 5.29
C LYS A 112 0.70 -22.48 4.07
N VAL A 113 1.30 -22.27 2.90
CA VAL A 113 0.82 -22.80 1.62
C VAL A 113 1.92 -23.62 0.98
N THR A 114 1.68 -24.93 0.84
CA THR A 114 2.61 -25.80 0.10
C THR A 114 2.24 -25.82 -1.37
N VAL A 115 3.18 -25.42 -2.23
CA VAL A 115 2.96 -25.32 -3.67
C VAL A 115 2.91 -26.72 -4.27
N HIS A 116 1.78 -27.11 -4.82
CA HIS A 116 1.62 -28.39 -5.50
C HIS A 116 1.83 -28.29 -7.01
N GLY A 117 1.53 -27.13 -7.58
CA GLY A 117 1.68 -26.89 -9.00
C GLY A 117 1.55 -25.42 -9.33
N ILE A 118 2.12 -25.01 -10.46
CA ILE A 118 1.92 -23.68 -11.02
C ILE A 118 1.53 -23.87 -12.47
N ILE A 119 0.37 -23.32 -12.84
CA ILE A 119 -0.23 -23.51 -14.15
C ILE A 119 -0.59 -22.18 -14.79
N GLU A 120 -0.56 -22.15 -16.11
CA GLU A 120 -1.12 -21.05 -16.90
C GLU A 120 -2.53 -21.41 -17.35
N ARG A 121 -3.46 -20.46 -17.27
CA ARG A 121 -4.84 -20.60 -17.76
C ARG A 121 -5.24 -19.36 -18.53
N THR A 122 -5.92 -19.51 -19.66
CA THR A 122 -6.59 -18.38 -20.32
C THR A 122 -7.71 -17.85 -19.42
N GLY A 123 -7.60 -16.60 -18.97
CA GLY A 123 -8.61 -15.93 -18.16
C GLY A 123 -9.93 -15.74 -18.89
N SER A 124 -11.00 -15.52 -18.14
CA SER A 124 -12.35 -15.29 -18.68
C SER A 124 -12.62 -13.83 -19.11
N SER A 125 -11.64 -12.93 -18.92
CA SER A 125 -11.74 -11.52 -19.32
C SER A 125 -11.79 -11.37 -20.84
N ARG A 126 -12.36 -10.26 -21.33
CA ARG A 126 -12.56 -9.95 -22.76
C ARG A 126 -11.27 -10.01 -23.57
N ASP A 127 -10.13 -9.71 -22.93
CA ASP A 127 -8.81 -9.68 -23.58
C ASP A 127 -8.10 -11.04 -23.59
N ARG A 128 -8.69 -12.10 -23.01
CA ARG A 128 -8.10 -13.46 -22.93
C ARG A 128 -6.67 -13.47 -22.37
N GLU A 129 -6.38 -12.55 -21.45
CA GLU A 129 -5.10 -12.52 -20.73
C GLU A 129 -4.87 -13.87 -20.04
N LYS A 130 -3.63 -14.35 -20.09
CA LYS A 130 -3.27 -15.61 -19.44
C LYS A 130 -2.97 -15.32 -17.99
N GLU A 131 -3.64 -16.03 -17.10
CA GLU A 131 -3.43 -15.97 -15.65
C GLU A 131 -2.48 -17.09 -15.24
N VAL A 132 -1.59 -16.79 -14.30
CA VAL A 132 -0.74 -17.79 -13.65
C VAL A 132 -1.36 -18.11 -12.29
N LEU A 133 -1.66 -19.39 -12.08
CA LEU A 133 -2.29 -19.90 -10.88
C LEU A 133 -1.32 -20.78 -10.10
N LEU A 134 -1.26 -20.56 -8.79
CA LEU A 134 -0.61 -21.43 -7.82
C LEU A 134 -1.65 -22.40 -7.26
N LEU A 135 -1.40 -23.70 -7.44
CA LEU A 135 -2.21 -24.79 -6.91
C LEU A 135 -1.64 -25.27 -5.58
N PHE A 136 -2.53 -25.51 -4.62
CA PHE A 136 -2.20 -26.03 -3.31
C PHE A 136 -3.37 -26.86 -2.78
N GLN A 137 -3.12 -27.68 -1.75
CA GLN A 137 -4.21 -28.38 -1.05
C GLN A 137 -4.43 -27.84 0.35
N LYS A 138 -5.70 -27.82 0.74
CA LYS A 138 -6.19 -27.50 2.08
C LYS A 138 -7.38 -28.39 2.40
N ASP A 139 -7.40 -29.00 3.57
CA ASP A 139 -8.48 -29.90 4.01
C ASP A 139 -8.83 -31.02 2.99
N GLY A 140 -7.82 -31.56 2.32
CA GLY A 140 -7.97 -32.61 1.30
C GLY A 140 -8.61 -32.16 -0.02
N LYS A 141 -8.84 -30.85 -0.20
CA LYS A 141 -9.35 -30.25 -1.44
C LYS A 141 -8.26 -29.43 -2.12
N GLU A 142 -8.31 -29.39 -3.44
CA GLU A 142 -7.40 -28.58 -4.24
C GLU A 142 -7.97 -27.17 -4.41
N PHE A 143 -7.10 -26.18 -4.22
CA PHE A 143 -7.40 -24.77 -4.34
C PHE A 143 -6.37 -24.11 -5.25
N ALA A 144 -6.77 -22.98 -5.81
CA ALA A 144 -5.91 -22.15 -6.63
C ALA A 144 -5.98 -20.70 -6.14
N THR A 145 -4.85 -20.00 -6.25
CA THR A 145 -4.76 -18.54 -6.10
C THR A 145 -4.03 -17.97 -7.29
N GLN A 146 -4.41 -16.75 -7.70
CA GLN A 146 -3.76 -16.06 -8.80
C GLN A 146 -2.45 -15.44 -8.31
N VAL A 147 -1.36 -15.77 -8.99
CA VAL A 147 -0.01 -15.30 -8.64
C VAL A 147 0.68 -14.57 -9.78
N GLY A 148 0.01 -14.43 -10.92
CA GLY A 148 0.52 -13.62 -12.01
C GLY A 148 -0.45 -13.46 -13.16
N LEU A 149 -0.09 -12.58 -14.08
CA LEU A 149 -0.77 -12.28 -15.33
C LEU A 149 0.27 -12.19 -16.44
N PHE A 150 -0.09 -12.63 -17.64
CA PHE A 150 0.68 -12.37 -18.84
C PHE A 150 0.13 -11.14 -19.55
N ASP A 151 0.93 -10.09 -19.58
CA ASP A 151 0.64 -8.88 -20.34
C ASP A 151 0.88 -9.16 -21.83
N SER A 152 -0.18 -9.08 -22.64
CA SER A 152 -0.08 -9.39 -24.07
C SER A 152 0.53 -8.25 -24.89
N ASP A 153 0.45 -7.01 -24.40
CA ASP A 153 1.00 -5.83 -25.07
C ASP A 153 2.52 -5.76 -24.85
N GLU A 154 2.94 -5.95 -23.60
CA GLU A 154 4.36 -5.94 -23.21
C GLU A 154 5.04 -7.31 -23.38
N LYS A 155 4.25 -8.37 -23.63
CA LYS A 155 4.70 -9.77 -23.80
C LYS A 155 5.53 -10.28 -22.63
N GLN A 156 5.19 -9.88 -21.42
CA GLN A 156 5.90 -10.27 -20.20
C GLN A 156 4.94 -10.73 -19.11
N TYR A 157 5.45 -11.54 -18.18
CA TYR A 157 4.69 -11.90 -16.99
C TYR A 157 4.83 -10.83 -15.92
N GLN A 158 3.71 -10.46 -15.32
CA GLN A 158 3.66 -9.72 -14.08
C GLN A 158 3.34 -10.71 -12.97
N MET A 159 4.35 -11.01 -12.14
CA MET A 159 4.25 -11.99 -11.06
C MET A 159 4.11 -11.28 -9.71
N PHE A 160 3.23 -11.80 -8.85
CA PHE A 160 2.83 -11.17 -7.59
C PHE A 160 3.30 -11.94 -6.35
N PHE A 161 4.25 -12.88 -6.50
CA PHE A 161 4.72 -13.72 -5.39
C PHE A 161 5.25 -12.89 -4.21
N ASP A 162 6.05 -11.85 -4.47
CA ASP A 162 6.64 -10.99 -3.43
C ASP A 162 5.60 -10.17 -2.65
N ASP A 163 4.44 -9.93 -3.26
CA ASP A 163 3.33 -9.22 -2.62
C ASP A 163 2.46 -10.16 -1.79
N LEU A 164 2.27 -11.39 -2.29
CA LEU A 164 1.38 -12.38 -1.69
C LEU A 164 2.04 -13.24 -0.61
N PHE A 165 3.32 -13.56 -0.74
CA PHE A 165 4.00 -14.56 0.09
C PHE A 165 5.37 -14.11 0.60
N TYR A 166 5.84 -14.78 1.65
CA TYR A 166 7.23 -14.87 2.06
C TYR A 166 7.82 -16.21 1.64
N LEU A 167 9.05 -16.16 1.12
CA LEU A 167 9.82 -17.35 0.74
C LEU A 167 10.38 -18.11 1.95
N LYS A 168 10.67 -17.40 3.05
CA LYS A 168 11.17 -17.97 4.30
C LYS A 168 10.16 -17.75 5.43
N ASP A 169 10.32 -18.52 6.51
CA ASP A 169 9.52 -18.34 7.72
C ASP A 169 9.69 -16.91 8.26
N PRO A 170 8.60 -16.13 8.41
CA PRO A 170 8.65 -14.79 8.98
C PRO A 170 9.29 -14.74 10.38
N HIS A 171 9.23 -15.82 11.17
CA HIS A 171 9.91 -15.91 12.47
C HIS A 171 11.44 -15.91 12.33
N GLU A 172 11.98 -16.42 11.23
CA GLU A 172 13.41 -16.35 10.91
C GLU A 172 13.79 -15.01 10.29
N ILE A 173 12.87 -14.39 9.55
CA ILE A 173 13.09 -13.08 8.92
C ILE A 173 13.11 -11.96 9.97
N TYR A 174 12.19 -11.99 10.93
CA TYR A 174 12.11 -11.05 12.05
C TYR A 174 12.59 -11.70 13.35
N ASP A 175 13.83 -12.19 13.34
CA ASP A 175 14.46 -12.92 14.45
C ASP A 175 14.64 -12.09 15.74
N HIS A 176 14.59 -10.75 15.62
CA HIS A 176 14.70 -9.83 16.74
C HIS A 176 13.41 -9.66 17.54
N TRP A 177 12.26 -10.13 17.03
CA TRP A 177 11.02 -10.15 17.80
C TRP A 177 10.99 -11.33 18.75
N ASN A 178 10.63 -11.07 20.00
CA ASN A 178 10.53 -12.11 21.01
C ASN A 178 9.26 -12.97 20.82
N ARG A 179 9.20 -14.08 21.57
CA ARG A 179 8.05 -15.01 21.53
C ARG A 179 6.73 -14.35 21.91
N GLU A 180 6.75 -13.38 22.82
CA GLU A 180 5.54 -12.68 23.26
C GLU A 180 4.96 -11.80 22.14
N THR A 181 5.80 -11.07 21.41
CA THR A 181 5.40 -10.30 20.23
C THR A 181 4.75 -11.20 19.19
N TRP A 182 5.39 -12.34 18.87
CA TRP A 182 4.83 -13.31 17.93
C TRP A 182 3.49 -13.89 18.38
N ALA A 183 3.36 -14.22 19.67
CA ALA A 183 2.10 -14.71 20.23
C ALA A 183 0.97 -13.68 20.10
N LYS A 184 1.27 -12.38 20.30
CA LYS A 184 0.28 -11.30 20.10
C LYS A 184 -0.13 -11.17 18.64
N ILE A 185 0.83 -11.22 17.71
CA ILE A 185 0.56 -11.15 16.26
C ILE A 185 -0.36 -12.30 15.84
N GLN A 186 -0.02 -13.53 16.23
CA GLN A 186 -0.80 -14.73 15.92
C GLN A 186 -2.19 -14.73 16.58
N ALA A 187 -2.33 -14.09 17.74
CA ALA A 187 -3.62 -13.90 18.40
C ALA A 187 -4.41 -12.70 17.85
N HIS A 188 -3.92 -12.02 16.80
CA HIS A 188 -4.49 -10.79 16.24
C HIS A 188 -4.66 -9.68 17.31
N HIS A 189 -3.84 -9.69 18.35
CA HIS A 189 -3.92 -8.78 19.48
C HIS A 189 -3.01 -7.58 19.25
N LEU A 190 -3.59 -6.37 19.30
CA LEU A 190 -2.85 -5.14 19.07
C LEU A 190 -2.56 -4.39 20.37
N GLU A 191 -1.34 -3.87 20.46
CA GLU A 191 -0.91 -3.04 21.59
C GLU A 191 -0.30 -1.72 21.12
N PRO A 192 -0.38 -0.65 21.94
CA PRO A 192 0.35 0.59 21.68
C PRO A 192 1.86 0.32 21.55
N GLY A 193 2.47 0.89 20.51
CA GLY A 193 3.90 0.74 20.23
C GLY A 193 4.23 -0.39 19.25
N MET A 194 3.24 -1.17 18.80
CA MET A 194 3.45 -2.09 17.68
C MET A 194 3.82 -1.37 16.40
N THR A 195 4.72 -1.99 15.64
CA THR A 195 5.19 -1.48 14.34
C THR A 195 4.14 -1.71 13.26
N TYR A 196 4.27 -1.00 12.12
CA TYR A 196 3.39 -1.26 10.98
C TYR A 196 3.43 -2.73 10.55
N THR A 197 4.62 -3.32 10.51
CA THR A 197 4.81 -4.71 10.12
C THR A 197 4.09 -5.67 11.07
N GLN A 198 4.23 -5.48 12.39
CA GLN A 198 3.54 -6.31 13.39
C GLN A 198 2.01 -6.21 13.24
N VAL A 199 1.49 -5.00 13.03
CA VAL A 199 0.06 -4.79 12.79
C VAL A 199 -0.38 -5.40 11.45
N ALA A 200 0.42 -5.29 10.39
CA ALA A 200 0.10 -5.85 9.08
C ALA A 200 0.08 -7.38 9.10
N LEU A 201 1.01 -8.02 9.81
CA LEU A 201 0.99 -9.47 10.02
C LEU A 201 -0.17 -9.91 10.93
N SER A 202 -0.73 -9.00 11.73
CA SER A 202 -1.90 -9.28 12.58
C SER A 202 -3.22 -9.09 11.83
N LEU A 203 -3.40 -8.01 11.08
CA LEU A 203 -4.70 -7.60 10.52
C LEU A 203 -4.76 -7.61 8.99
N GLY A 204 -3.69 -8.06 8.34
CA GLY A 204 -3.48 -7.90 6.89
C GLY A 204 -2.94 -6.51 6.54
N ASN A 205 -2.72 -6.25 5.25
CA ASN A 205 -2.15 -4.96 4.83
C ASN A 205 -3.14 -3.80 5.05
N GLY A 206 -2.61 -2.69 5.56
CA GLY A 206 -3.35 -1.45 5.75
C GLY A 206 -3.33 -0.58 4.50
N ASN A 207 -4.41 0.17 4.28
CA ASN A 207 -4.45 1.21 3.26
C ASN A 207 -4.06 2.54 3.88
N LEU A 208 -3.06 3.22 3.31
CA LEU A 208 -2.68 4.56 3.74
C LEU A 208 -3.83 5.53 3.48
N VAL A 209 -4.34 6.17 4.54
CA VAL A 209 -5.43 7.15 4.46
C VAL A 209 -4.89 8.56 4.35
N THR A 210 -3.91 8.91 5.18
CA THR A 210 -3.32 10.24 5.19
C THR A 210 -1.95 10.24 5.87
N THR A 211 -1.11 11.20 5.49
CA THR A 211 0.15 11.51 6.16
C THR A 211 0.03 12.89 6.79
N GLY A 212 0.07 12.93 8.12
CA GLY A 212 0.02 14.16 8.90
C GLY A 212 1.37 14.91 8.93
N ALA A 213 1.32 16.15 9.39
CA ALA A 213 2.51 16.94 9.62
C ALA A 213 3.43 16.25 10.64
N GLY A 214 4.71 16.05 10.27
CA GLY A 214 5.69 15.34 11.12
C GLY A 214 5.91 13.86 10.79
N GLY A 215 5.38 13.37 9.66
CA GLY A 215 5.64 12.02 9.16
C GLY A 215 4.67 10.96 9.66
N THR A 216 3.73 11.33 10.52
CA THR A 216 2.72 10.44 11.09
C THR A 216 1.78 9.91 10.00
N GLN A 217 1.70 8.60 9.83
CA GLN A 217 0.86 7.95 8.84
C GLN A 217 -0.37 7.30 9.49
N LEU A 218 -1.55 7.54 8.92
CA LEU A 218 -2.79 6.88 9.32
C LEU A 218 -3.11 5.78 8.33
N TYR A 219 -3.15 4.54 8.79
CA TYR A 219 -3.56 3.39 7.98
C TYR A 219 -4.94 2.90 8.40
N GLN A 220 -5.70 2.41 7.42
CA GLN A 220 -6.97 1.72 7.63
C GLN A 220 -6.84 0.25 7.24
N PHE A 221 -7.06 -0.62 8.21
CA PHE A 221 -7.11 -2.06 8.07
C PHE A 221 -8.56 -2.51 7.91
N ASN A 222 -8.76 -3.64 7.23
CA ASN A 222 -10.09 -4.22 6.99
C ASN A 222 -10.48 -5.28 8.02
N HIS A 223 -9.66 -5.45 9.08
CA HIS A 223 -9.97 -6.30 10.23
C HIS A 223 -9.87 -5.52 11.55
N ARG A 224 -10.59 -6.01 12.55
CA ARG A 224 -10.54 -5.55 13.95
C ARG A 224 -9.49 -6.32 14.74
N PRO A 225 -8.97 -5.76 15.84
CA PRO A 225 -8.24 -6.56 16.83
C PRO A 225 -9.05 -7.81 17.19
N GLY A 226 -8.43 -8.98 17.14
CA GLY A 226 -9.10 -10.28 17.22
C GLY A 226 -9.40 -10.95 15.87
N GLY A 227 -9.08 -10.31 14.73
CA GLY A 227 -9.14 -10.92 13.40
C GLY A 227 -10.50 -10.84 12.71
N GLU A 228 -11.51 -10.24 13.35
CA GLU A 228 -12.85 -10.12 12.77
C GLU A 228 -12.91 -9.10 11.62
N ALA A 229 -13.76 -9.34 10.62
CA ALA A 229 -13.99 -8.39 9.54
C ALA A 229 -14.52 -7.04 10.08
N GLY A 230 -13.88 -5.94 9.71
CA GLY A 230 -14.27 -4.61 10.14
C GLY A 230 -13.15 -3.58 10.01
N LYS A 231 -13.50 -2.29 9.96
CA LYS A 231 -12.48 -1.24 9.74
C LYS A 231 -11.80 -0.83 11.05
N THR A 232 -10.47 -0.82 11.05
CA THR A 232 -9.65 -0.31 12.15
C THR A 232 -8.66 0.71 11.61
N ARG A 233 -8.51 1.85 12.31
CA ARG A 233 -7.56 2.89 11.92
C ARG A 233 -6.46 3.01 12.96
N ILE A 234 -5.22 2.93 12.51
CA ILE A 234 -4.03 2.94 13.38
C ILE A 234 -3.06 3.97 12.85
N ARG A 235 -2.46 4.70 13.78
CA ARG A 235 -1.52 5.76 13.51
C ARG A 235 -0.11 5.27 13.85
N PHE A 236 0.79 5.39 12.88
CA PHE A 236 2.21 5.12 13.05
C PHE A 236 2.98 6.45 12.97
N ILE A 237 4.06 6.57 13.74
CA ILE A 237 4.79 7.83 13.94
C ILE A 237 6.14 7.78 13.26
#